data_AF-A0A3P7ENH6-F1
#
_entry.id   AF-A0A3P7ENH6-F1
#
_cell.length_a   1.000
_cell.length_b   1.000
_cell.length_c   1.000
_cell.angle_alpha   90.00
_cell.angle_beta   90.00
_cell.angle_gamma   90.00
#
_symmetry.space_group_name_H-M   'P 1'
#
loop_
_entity.id
_entity.type
_entity.pdbx_description
1 polymer ?
#
loop_
_entity_poly.entity_id
_entity_poly.type
_entity_poly.pdbx_seq_one_letter_code
_entity_poly.pdbx_strand_id
1 'polypeptide(L)'
;MLQTELAQAERQAINTCIQDISSCGVVRKREYMSALKGSVAELFKTALLNLQKNLLGTNSSIVMQMHDEVLVETDESSIASIVEIIKHSMTSVTPNLRVPLAVKISFGKSWGELQEYTKI
;
A
#
# COMPACT_ATOMS: atom_id res chain seq x y z
N MET A 1 -9.42 -8.47 -23.32
CA MET A 1 -10.48 -7.58 -22.80
C MET A 1 -11.31 -8.30 -21.73
N LEU A 2 -12.05 -9.36 -22.07
CA LEU A 2 -12.87 -10.14 -21.12
C LEU A 2 -12.15 -10.63 -19.85
N GLN A 3 -10.91 -11.13 -19.96
CA GLN A 3 -10.14 -11.63 -18.81
C GLN A 3 -9.74 -10.52 -17.82
N THR A 4 -9.47 -9.31 -18.31
CA THR A 4 -9.10 -8.16 -17.48
C THR A 4 -10.32 -7.63 -16.72
N GLU A 5 -11.48 -7.61 -17.37
CA GLU A 5 -12.75 -7.24 -16.72
C GLU A 5 -13.15 -8.24 -15.64
N LEU A 6 -12.97 -9.55 -15.87
CA LEU A 6 -13.20 -10.57 -14.84
C LEU A 6 -12.29 -10.35 -13.63
N ALA A 7 -10.98 -10.16 -13.84
CA ALA A 7 -10.03 -9.90 -12.76
C ALA A 7 -10.34 -8.60 -11.99
N GLN A 8 -10.83 -7.57 -12.67
CA GLN A 8 -11.26 -6.32 -12.04
C GLN A 8 -12.55 -6.50 -11.24
N ALA A 9 -13.51 -7.27 -11.76
CA ALA A 9 -14.75 -7.61 -11.05
C ALA A 9 -14.48 -8.48 -9.82
N GLU A 10 -13.57 -9.46 -9.91
CA GLU A 10 -13.14 -10.28 -8.77
C GLU A 10 -12.46 -9.43 -7.70
N ARG A 11 -11.55 -8.52 -8.08
CA ARG A 11 -10.95 -7.55 -7.16
C ARG A 11 -12.01 -6.65 -6.50
N GLN A 12 -12.98 -6.15 -7.28
CA GLN A 12 -14.08 -5.36 -6.73
C GLN A 12 -14.94 -6.17 -5.76
N ALA A 13 -15.28 -7.42 -6.09
CA ALA A 13 -16.08 -8.27 -5.20
C ALA A 13 -15.38 -8.55 -3.87
N ILE A 14 -14.06 -8.81 -3.91
CA ILE A 14 -13.24 -9.01 -2.71
C ILE A 14 -13.21 -7.71 -1.89
N ASN A 15 -12.96 -6.57 -2.53
CA ASN A 15 -12.93 -5.26 -1.87
C ASN A 15 -14.28 -4.89 -1.26
N THR A 16 -15.38 -5.13 -1.97
CA THR A 16 -16.75 -4.89 -1.48
C THR A 16 -17.07 -5.81 -0.31
N CYS A 17 -16.76 -7.11 -0.37
CA CYS A 17 -17.03 -8.03 0.74
C CYS A 17 -16.21 -7.65 1.99
N ILE A 18 -14.99 -7.15 1.78
CA ILE A 18 -14.20 -6.57 2.85
C ILE A 18 -14.83 -5.25 3.32
N GLN A 19 -15.36 -4.38 2.46
CA GLN A 19 -15.96 -3.09 2.84
C GLN A 19 -17.35 -3.22 3.51
N ASP A 20 -18.21 -4.14 3.06
CA ASP A 20 -19.60 -4.35 3.47
C ASP A 20 -19.74 -5.23 4.74
N ILE A 21 -18.89 -5.01 5.73
CA ILE A 21 -19.04 -5.65 7.06
C ILE A 21 -20.37 -5.22 7.73
N SER A 22 -20.99 -4.14 7.26
CA SER A 22 -22.24 -3.59 7.79
C SER A 22 -23.45 -4.53 7.60
N SER A 23 -23.57 -5.28 6.51
CA SER A 23 -24.89 -5.74 6.05
C SER A 23 -25.30 -7.19 6.35
N CYS A 24 -24.45 -8.10 6.87
CA CYS A 24 -24.91 -9.50 7.10
C CYS A 24 -24.42 -10.19 8.38
N GLY A 25 -25.35 -10.47 9.30
CA GLY A 25 -25.53 -11.74 10.01
C GLY A 25 -24.52 -12.29 11.03
N VAL A 26 -23.32 -11.74 11.21
CA VAL A 26 -22.28 -12.46 12.00
C VAL A 26 -21.46 -11.56 12.93
N VAL A 27 -22.04 -11.11 14.05
CA VAL A 27 -21.40 -10.20 15.03
C VAL A 27 -19.97 -10.63 15.41
N ARG A 28 -19.75 -11.92 15.73
CA ARG A 28 -18.41 -12.45 16.06
C ARG A 28 -17.40 -12.36 14.91
N LYS A 29 -17.82 -12.59 13.66
CA LYS A 29 -16.91 -12.43 12.50
C LYS A 29 -16.60 -10.96 12.27
N ARG A 30 -17.56 -10.06 12.49
CA ARG A 30 -17.36 -8.61 12.37
C ARG A 30 -16.33 -8.10 13.38
N GLU A 31 -16.43 -8.50 14.64
CA GLU A 31 -15.46 -8.12 15.68
C GLU A 31 -14.04 -8.54 15.31
N TYR A 32 -13.87 -9.80 14.90
CA TYR A 32 -12.58 -10.33 14.48
C TYR A 32 -12.01 -9.61 13.24
N MET A 33 -12.83 -9.44 12.20
CA MET A 33 -12.43 -8.72 10.98
C MET A 33 -12.11 -7.26 11.27
N SER A 34 -12.88 -6.59 12.13
CA SER A 34 -12.63 -5.22 12.54
C SER A 34 -11.32 -5.09 13.34
N ALA A 35 -11.04 -6.03 14.24
CA ALA A 35 -9.78 -6.06 14.99
C ALA A 35 -8.57 -6.26 14.07
N LEU A 36 -8.66 -7.18 13.12
CA LEU A 36 -7.62 -7.39 12.11
C LEU A 36 -7.42 -6.14 11.23
N LYS A 37 -8.51 -5.54 10.74
CA LYS A 37 -8.44 -4.30 9.96
C LYS A 37 -7.82 -3.15 10.74
N GLY A 38 -8.17 -3.00 12.02
CA GLY A 38 -7.58 -1.99 12.89
C GLY A 38 -6.06 -2.19 13.03
N SER A 39 -5.63 -3.43 13.25
CA SER A 39 -4.20 -3.78 13.33
C SER A 39 -3.45 -3.48 12.02
N VAL A 40 -4.00 -3.90 10.88
CA VAL A 40 -3.40 -3.66 9.56
C VAL A 40 -3.36 -2.15 9.23
N ALA A 41 -4.43 -1.42 9.51
CA ALA A 41 -4.49 0.02 9.28
C ALA A 41 -3.47 0.78 10.14
N GLU A 42 -3.27 0.36 11.39
CA GLU A 42 -2.29 0.99 12.29
C GLU A 42 -0.84 0.75 11.82
N LEU A 43 -0.54 -0.45 11.33
CA LEU A 43 0.77 -0.76 10.72
C LEU A 43 1.02 0.12 9.49
N PHE A 44 0.04 0.21 8.59
CA PHE A 44 0.19 1.03 7.38
C PHE A 44 0.34 2.52 7.70
N LYS A 45 -0.44 3.03 8.67
CA LYS A 45 -0.32 4.41 9.14
C LYS A 45 1.06 4.69 9.73
N THR A 46 1.62 3.76 10.49
CA THR A 46 2.98 3.87 11.02
C THR A 46 4.03 3.89 9.90
N ALA A 47 3.87 3.02 8.89
CA ALA A 47 4.69 3.01 7.68
C ALA A 47 4.69 4.36 6.96
N LEU A 48 3.50 4.91 6.78
CA LEU A 48 3.26 6.19 6.12
C LEU A 48 3.87 7.36 6.90
N LEU A 49 3.76 7.38 8.23
CA LEU A 49 4.40 8.40 9.06
C LEU A 49 5.92 8.35 8.95
N ASN A 50 6.51 7.15 8.92
CA ASN A 50 7.95 6.98 8.71
C ASN A 50 8.36 7.43 7.31
N LEU A 51 7.57 7.07 6.30
CA LEU A 51 7.80 7.52 4.92
C LEU A 51 7.77 9.04 4.83
N GLN A 52 6.73 9.68 5.35
CA GLN A 52 6.59 11.13 5.34
C GLN A 52 7.78 11.82 6.02
N LYS A 53 8.27 11.29 7.15
CA LYS A 53 9.46 11.80 7.82
C LYS A 53 10.72 11.66 6.97
N ASN A 54 10.90 10.52 6.32
CA ASN A 54 12.10 10.23 5.51
C ASN A 54 12.10 10.94 4.15
N LEU A 55 10.93 11.41 3.68
CA LEU A 55 10.82 12.28 2.51
C LEU A 55 11.04 13.77 2.84
N LEU A 56 11.11 14.15 4.12
CA LEU A 56 11.42 15.53 4.49
C LEU A 56 12.84 15.90 4.01
N GLY A 57 12.92 16.91 3.16
CA GLY A 57 14.18 17.36 2.56
C GLY A 57 14.49 16.77 1.19
N THR A 58 13.66 15.86 0.68
CA THR A 58 13.70 15.45 -0.73
C THR A 58 12.69 16.25 -1.56
N ASN A 59 12.86 16.28 -2.89
CA ASN A 59 11.88 16.84 -3.82
C ASN A 59 10.75 15.84 -4.10
N SER A 60 10.25 15.17 -3.06
CA SER A 60 9.26 14.10 -3.20
C SER A 60 8.10 14.31 -2.26
N SER A 61 6.90 14.01 -2.72
CA SER A 61 5.68 14.23 -1.97
C SER A 61 4.73 13.04 -2.10
N ILE A 62 3.95 12.79 -1.05
CA ILE A 62 2.90 11.78 -1.09
C ILE A 62 1.67 12.42 -1.72
N VAL A 63 1.27 11.91 -2.89
CA VAL A 63 0.13 12.44 -3.65
C VAL A 63 -1.18 11.81 -3.17
N MET A 64 -1.18 10.49 -2.98
CA MET A 64 -2.39 9.73 -2.67
C MET A 64 -2.08 8.49 -1.84
N GLN A 65 -3.00 8.13 -0.96
CA GLN A 65 -2.98 6.90 -0.17
C GLN A 65 -4.27 6.13 -0.46
N MET A 66 -4.14 4.87 -0.87
CA MET A 66 -5.26 4.00 -1.22
C MET A 66 -5.06 2.65 -0.56
N HIS A 67 -5.77 2.38 0.54
CA HIS A 67 -5.65 1.14 1.31
C HIS A 67 -4.19 0.81 1.70
N ASP A 68 -3.57 -0.12 0.98
CA ASP A 68 -2.21 -0.62 1.13
C ASP A 68 -1.21 -0.05 0.09
N GLU A 69 -1.68 0.84 -0.78
CA GLU A 69 -0.90 1.50 -1.82
C GLU A 69 -0.66 2.98 -1.48
N VAL A 70 0.54 3.47 -1.82
CA VAL A 70 0.92 4.88 -1.69
C VAL A 70 1.49 5.35 -3.01
N LEU A 71 0.97 6.48 -3.51
CA LEU A 71 1.50 7.18 -4.67
C LEU A 71 2.43 8.30 -4.20
N VAL A 72 3.68 8.25 -4.64
CA VAL A 72 4.71 9.25 -4.36
C VAL A 72 5.15 9.89 -5.67
N GLU A 73 5.10 11.22 -5.75
CA GLU A 73 5.72 11.98 -6.82
C GLU A 73 7.16 12.32 -6.45
N THR A 74 8.06 12.25 -7.41
CA THR A 74 9.48 12.61 -7.23
C THR A 74 10.11 12.97 -8.57
N ASP A 75 11.21 13.72 -8.52
CA ASP A 75 12.06 13.95 -9.69
C ASP A 75 12.65 12.64 -10.23
N GLU A 76 12.74 12.53 -11.57
CA GLU A 76 13.32 11.36 -12.26
C GLU A 76 14.76 11.07 -11.81
N SER A 77 15.52 12.12 -11.48
CA SER A 77 16.91 12.01 -11.00
C SER A 77 17.04 11.34 -9.62
N SER A 78 15.96 11.33 -8.83
CA SER A 78 15.97 10.87 -7.43
C SER A 78 15.31 9.51 -7.23
N ILE A 79 14.81 8.86 -8.30
CA ILE A 79 14.04 7.61 -8.23
C ILE A 79 14.77 6.55 -7.39
N ALA A 80 16.05 6.28 -7.64
CA ALA A 80 16.79 5.23 -6.94
C ALA A 80 16.86 5.45 -5.42
N SER A 81 17.13 6.69 -4.99
CA SER A 81 17.19 7.07 -3.58
C SER A 81 15.82 7.00 -2.91
N ILE A 82 14.78 7.48 -3.58
CA ILE A 82 13.41 7.47 -3.06
C ILE A 82 12.87 6.05 -2.95
N VAL A 83 13.17 5.18 -3.91
CA VAL A 83 12.80 3.77 -3.84
C VAL A 83 13.39 3.10 -2.60
N GLU A 84 14.65 3.40 -2.26
CA GLU A 84 15.29 2.87 -1.06
C GLU A 84 14.65 3.41 0.22
N ILE A 85 14.35 4.70 0.26
CA ILE A 85 13.61 5.34 1.37
C ILE A 85 12.23 4.71 1.55
N ILE A 86 11.48 4.51 0.47
CA ILE A 86 10.15 3.87 0.50
C ILE A 86 10.27 2.45 1.04
N LYS A 87 11.17 1.65 0.46
CA LYS A 87 11.39 0.26 0.90
C LYS A 87 11.76 0.18 2.37
N HIS A 88 12.66 1.04 2.84
CA HIS A 88 13.06 1.07 4.25
C HIS A 88 11.92 1.51 5.17
N SER A 89 11.19 2.57 4.81
CA SER A 89 10.09 3.12 5.61
C SER A 89 8.93 2.14 5.77
N MET A 90 8.63 1.37 4.71
CA MET A 90 7.54 0.40 4.73
C MET A 90 7.91 -0.94 5.38
N THR A 91 9.20 -1.33 5.37
CA THR A 91 9.65 -2.59 5.99
C THR A 91 10.02 -2.45 7.47
N SER A 92 10.41 -1.25 7.92
CA SER A 92 10.90 -0.98 9.29
C SER A 92 9.79 -0.82 10.36
N VAL A 93 8.53 -0.93 9.98
CA VAL A 93 7.36 -0.60 10.83
C VAL A 93 7.30 -1.42 12.11
N THR A 94 7.65 -2.70 12.07
CA THR A 94 7.59 -3.58 13.24
C THR A 94 8.69 -4.63 13.18
N PRO A 95 9.76 -4.52 13.99
CA PRO A 95 10.86 -5.49 13.99
C PRO A 95 10.44 -6.91 14.43
N ASN A 96 9.29 -7.03 15.09
CA ASN A 96 8.81 -8.28 15.70
C ASN A 96 7.76 -9.03 14.84
N LEU A 97 7.55 -8.65 13.58
CA LEU A 97 6.60 -9.35 12.73
C LEU A 97 7.18 -10.71 12.31
N ARG A 98 6.42 -11.80 12.53
CA ARG A 98 6.85 -13.16 12.15
C ARG A 98 6.96 -13.37 10.65
N VAL A 99 6.34 -12.51 9.84
CA VAL A 99 6.33 -12.57 8.39
C VAL A 99 6.96 -11.29 7.86
N PRO A 100 7.95 -11.36 6.95
CA PRO A 100 8.54 -10.16 6.36
C PRO A 100 7.51 -9.42 5.50
N LEU A 101 7.47 -8.09 5.60
CA LEU A 101 6.63 -7.26 4.74
C LEU A 101 7.29 -7.12 3.36
N ALA A 102 6.65 -7.70 2.33
CA ALA A 102 7.05 -7.49 0.95
C ALA A 102 6.45 -6.17 0.44
N VAL A 103 7.29 -5.33 -0.18
CA VAL A 103 6.87 -4.06 -0.77
C VAL A 103 7.13 -4.13 -2.26
N LYS A 104 6.07 -4.02 -3.05
CA LYS A 104 6.17 -3.89 -4.51
C LYS A 104 6.25 -2.41 -4.84
N ILE A 105 7.25 -2.03 -5.63
CA ILE A 105 7.46 -0.64 -6.05
C ILE A 105 7.39 -0.61 -7.58
N SER A 106 6.65 0.36 -8.11
CA SER A 106 6.55 0.60 -9.54
C SER A 106 6.65 2.10 -9.80
N PHE A 107 7.23 2.47 -10.94
CA PHE A 107 7.50 3.86 -11.30
C PHE A 107 7.13 4.10 -12.76
N GLY A 108 6.76 5.33 -13.10
CA GLY A 108 6.36 5.71 -14.44
C GLY A 108 6.00 7.19 -14.49
N LYS A 109 5.92 7.76 -15.70
CA LYS A 109 5.54 9.18 -15.89
C LYS A 109 4.03 9.41 -15.70
N SER A 110 3.25 8.35 -15.90
CA SER A 110 1.80 8.33 -15.67
C SER A 110 1.40 7.05 -14.96
N TRP A 111 0.27 7.08 -14.26
CA TRP A 111 -0.25 5.90 -13.54
C TRP A 111 -0.55 4.72 -14.49
N GLY A 112 -0.92 5.00 -15.74
CA GLY A 112 -1.17 3.96 -16.75
C GLY A 112 0.09 3.26 -17.28
N GLU A 113 1.27 3.83 -17.04
CA GLU A 113 2.56 3.38 -17.61
C GLU A 113 3.56 3.01 -16.51
N LEU A 114 3.08 2.50 -15.38
CA LEU A 114 3.95 2.04 -14.30
C LEU A 114 4.72 0.77 -14.69
N GLN A 115 6.03 0.80 -14.52
CA GLN A 115 6.91 -0.35 -14.67
C GLN A 115 7.43 -0.78 -13.29
N GLU A 116 7.53 -2.09 -13.09
CA GLU A 116 7.99 -2.65 -11.83
C GLU A 116 9.48 -2.36 -11.62
N TYR A 117 9.82 -1.77 -10.47
CA TYR A 117 11.21 -1.51 -10.11
C TYR A 117 11.88 -2.83 -9.73
N THR A 118 12.50 -3.48 -10.71
CA THR A 118 13.37 -4.63 -10.47
C THR A 118 14.78 -4.12 -10.23
N LYS A 119 15.30 -4.30 -9.02
CA LYS A 119 16.72 -4.06 -8.74
C LYS A 119 17.50 -5.12 -9.53
N ILE A 120 18.30 -4.72 -10.52
CA ILE A 120 19.29 -5.58 -11.19
C ILE A 120 20.26 -6.14 -10.14
#